data_AF-A0AAV2SS64-F1
#
_entry.id   AF-A0AAV2SS64-F1
#
_cell.length_a   1.000
_cell.length_b   1.000
_cell.length_c   1.000
_cell.angle_alpha   90.00
_cell.angle_beta   90.00
_cell.angle_gamma   90.00
#
_symmetry.space_group_name_H-M   'P 1'
#
loop_
_entity.id
_entity.type
_entity.pdbx_description
1 polymer ?
#
loop_
_entity_poly.entity_id
_entity_poly.type
_entity_poly.pdbx_seq_one_letter_code
_entity_poly.pdbx_strand_id
1 'polypeptide(L)'
;FQDQTHFLHKTFRDIECYLMPRPGDCVTSNTYNGCHKEMQAVFKEKLSDLTKKLFDHQHMEQNLKKVNGKYITAGEFCKYFEHCTRLMTNKGWKQPLNMLEVGIFTQMIYISMWYFMIYRT
;
A
#
# COMPACT_ATOMS: atom_id res chain seq x y z
N PHE A 1 5.89 -8.93 -16.11
CA PHE A 1 5.80 -7.49 -15.76
C PHE A 1 4.50 -6.83 -16.24
N GLN A 2 3.98 -7.14 -17.44
CA GLN A 2 2.70 -6.62 -17.95
C GLN A 2 1.48 -6.95 -17.07
N ASP A 3 1.44 -8.11 -16.41
CA ASP A 3 0.28 -8.50 -15.58
C ASP A 3 0.13 -7.66 -14.30
N GLN A 4 1.24 -7.20 -13.72
CA GLN A 4 1.22 -6.42 -12.48
C GLN A 4 0.73 -4.99 -12.73
N THR A 5 1.15 -4.37 -13.84
CA THR A 5 0.67 -3.03 -14.22
C THR A 5 -0.83 -3.05 -14.52
N HIS A 6 -1.32 -4.08 -15.22
CA HIS A 6 -2.75 -4.25 -15.46
C HIS A 6 -3.56 -4.36 -14.16
N PHE A 7 -3.06 -5.13 -13.16
CA PHE A 7 -3.70 -5.22 -11.85
C PHE A 7 -3.79 -3.86 -11.13
N LEU A 8 -2.73 -3.07 -11.17
CA LEU A 8 -2.72 -1.74 -10.56
C LEU A 8 -3.79 -0.82 -11.20
N HIS A 9 -3.84 -0.76 -12.52
CA HIS A 9 -4.82 0.08 -13.24
C HIS A 9 -6.27 -0.39 -13.06
N LYS A 10 -6.50 -1.68 -12.78
CA LYS A 10 -7.85 -2.19 -12.45
C LYS A 10 -8.25 -1.91 -11.00
N THR A 11 -7.29 -1.83 -10.09
CA THR A 11 -7.53 -1.73 -8.64
C THR A 11 -7.71 -0.29 -8.17
N PHE A 12 -6.92 0.63 -8.72
CA PHE A 12 -6.95 2.04 -8.34
C PHE A 12 -7.68 2.86 -9.40
N ARG A 13 -8.49 3.83 -8.96
CA ARG A 13 -9.19 4.75 -9.87
C ARG A 13 -8.20 5.67 -10.57
N ASP A 14 -7.34 6.30 -9.79
CA ASP A 14 -6.37 7.29 -10.24
C ASP A 14 -4.99 6.91 -9.66
N ILE A 15 -3.95 6.98 -10.49
CA ILE A 15 -2.57 6.67 -10.11
C ILE A 15 -1.69 7.83 -10.54
N GLU A 16 -1.05 8.48 -9.57
CA GLU A 16 -0.15 9.60 -9.78
C GLU A 16 1.21 9.34 -9.12
N CYS A 17 2.24 10.02 -9.59
CA CYS A 17 3.59 9.93 -9.03
C CYS A 17 4.14 11.33 -8.79
N TYR A 18 4.76 11.54 -7.62
CA TYR A 18 5.43 12.78 -7.28
C TYR A 18 6.89 12.49 -6.92
N LEU A 19 7.82 13.12 -7.65
CA LEU A 19 9.25 12.99 -7.40
C LEU A 19 9.70 14.01 -6.35
N MET A 20 10.05 13.53 -5.16
CA MET A 20 10.60 14.38 -4.09
C MET A 20 12.12 14.46 -4.19
N PRO A 21 12.72 15.67 -4.09
CA PRO A 21 14.16 15.82 -3.98
C PRO A 21 14.65 15.30 -2.61
N ARG A 22 15.97 15.11 -2.46
CA ARG A 22 16.57 14.73 -1.18
C ARG A 22 16.43 15.89 -0.17
N PRO A 23 16.04 15.64 1.10
CA PRO A 23 15.85 16.70 2.10
C PRO A 23 17.14 17.40 2.58
N GLY A 24 18.29 16.80 2.32
CA GLY A 24 19.62 17.21 2.82
C GLY A 24 20.20 16.16 3.77
N ASP A 25 21.40 16.42 4.30
CA ASP A 25 22.06 15.52 5.25
C ASP A 25 21.68 15.79 6.71
N CYS A 26 21.03 16.92 7.00
CA CYS A 26 20.56 17.25 8.35
C CYS A 26 19.64 16.15 8.93
N VAL A 27 18.81 15.52 8.10
CA VAL A 27 17.87 14.48 8.53
C VAL A 27 18.52 13.17 8.94
N THR A 28 19.79 12.94 8.59
CA THR A 28 20.52 11.73 8.99
C THR A 28 21.21 11.90 10.34
N SER A 29 21.23 13.13 10.89
CA SER A 29 21.78 13.42 12.21
C SER A 29 20.85 12.93 13.32
N ASN A 30 21.42 12.29 14.34
CA ASN A 30 20.67 11.84 15.52
C ASN A 30 20.18 13.00 16.42
N THR A 31 20.65 14.23 16.16
CA THR A 31 20.22 15.45 16.86
C THR A 31 19.13 16.22 16.12
N TYR A 32 18.74 15.74 14.93
CA TYR A 32 17.74 16.42 14.13
C TYR A 32 16.36 16.38 14.80
N ASN A 33 15.76 17.55 14.99
CA ASN A 33 14.49 17.71 15.71
C ASN A 33 13.30 17.99 14.77
N GLY A 34 13.45 17.78 13.47
CA GLY A 34 12.41 18.12 12.48
C GLY A 34 12.38 19.61 12.09
N CYS A 35 13.38 20.42 12.49
CA CYS A 35 13.40 21.83 12.17
C CYS A 35 13.48 22.06 10.65
N HIS A 36 12.50 22.80 10.14
CA HIS A 36 12.38 23.14 8.73
C HIS A 36 13.50 24.07 8.23
N LYS A 37 14.16 24.82 9.13
CA LYS A 37 15.24 25.75 8.73
C LYS A 37 16.47 25.02 8.18
N GLU A 38 16.72 23.81 8.67
CA GLU A 38 17.92 23.01 8.35
C GLU A 38 17.77 22.19 7.07
N MET A 39 16.55 22.06 6.52
CA MET A 39 16.30 21.34 5.27
C MET A 39 16.70 22.17 4.03
N GLN A 40 17.06 21.47 2.95
CA GLN A 40 17.38 22.10 1.66
C GLN A 40 16.20 22.90 1.09
N ALA A 41 16.48 24.08 0.52
CA ALA A 41 15.47 24.98 -0.02
C ALA A 41 14.54 24.32 -1.06
N VAL A 42 15.12 23.56 -2.00
CA VAL A 42 14.37 22.87 -3.07
C VAL A 42 13.40 21.83 -2.49
N PHE A 43 13.81 21.12 -1.44
CA PHE A 43 12.91 20.17 -0.76
C PHE A 43 11.74 20.87 -0.09
N LYS A 44 11.97 22.02 0.55
CA LYS A 44 10.92 22.78 1.22
C LYS A 44 9.88 23.31 0.24
N GLU A 45 10.33 23.83 -0.89
CA GLU A 45 9.46 24.27 -1.98
C GLU A 45 8.58 23.12 -2.48
N LYS A 46 9.20 21.97 -2.80
CA LYS A 46 8.48 20.80 -3.31
C LYS A 46 7.57 20.16 -2.27
N LEU A 47 7.96 20.18 -0.99
CA LEU A 47 7.09 19.76 0.10
C LEU A 47 5.84 20.65 0.19
N SER A 48 6.01 21.97 0.13
CA SER A 48 4.89 22.92 0.09
C SER A 48 3.98 22.66 -1.11
N ASP A 49 4.56 22.47 -2.31
CA ASP A 49 3.80 22.16 -3.52
C ASP A 49 3.02 20.84 -3.38
N LEU A 50 3.65 19.80 -2.85
CA LEU A 50 3.02 18.50 -2.62
C LEU A 50 1.88 18.60 -1.61
N THR A 51 2.09 19.29 -0.48
CA THR A 51 1.05 19.50 0.54
C THR A 51 -0.14 20.24 -0.07
N LYS A 52 0.09 21.29 -0.86
CA LYS A 52 -0.99 22.01 -1.55
C LYS A 52 -1.76 21.10 -2.49
N LYS A 53 -1.08 20.25 -3.27
CA LYS A 53 -1.74 19.30 -4.19
C LYS A 53 -2.60 18.27 -3.45
N LEU A 54 -2.10 17.70 -2.35
CA LEU A 54 -2.79 16.64 -1.60
C LEU A 54 -3.99 17.16 -0.80
N PHE A 55 -3.88 18.37 -0.26
CA PHE A 55 -4.90 18.97 0.61
C PHE A 55 -5.66 20.12 -0.06
N ASP A 56 -5.58 20.23 -1.39
CA ASP A 56 -6.44 21.15 -2.14
C ASP A 56 -7.90 20.77 -1.95
N HIS A 57 -8.77 21.77 -1.73
CA HIS A 57 -10.18 21.54 -1.43
C HIS A 57 -10.88 20.74 -2.54
N GLN A 58 -10.59 21.06 -3.81
CA GLN A 58 -11.18 20.37 -4.94
C GLN A 58 -10.70 18.92 -5.00
N HIS A 59 -9.40 18.70 -4.71
CA HIS A 59 -8.84 17.35 -4.65
C HIS A 59 -9.49 16.52 -3.53
N MET A 60 -9.67 17.08 -2.34
CA MET A 60 -10.26 16.37 -1.20
C MET A 60 -11.74 16.02 -1.42
N GLU A 61 -12.53 16.93 -2.01
CA GLU A 61 -13.94 16.68 -2.33
C GLU A 61 -14.13 15.59 -3.39
N GLN A 62 -13.25 15.56 -4.40
CA GLN A 62 -13.28 14.53 -5.44
C GLN A 62 -12.84 13.15 -4.90
N ASN A 63 -11.96 13.14 -3.90
CA ASN A 63 -11.36 11.94 -3.33
C ASN A 63 -11.95 11.50 -1.99
N LEU A 64 -13.21 11.86 -1.71
CA LEU A 64 -13.94 11.34 -0.56
C LEU A 64 -13.99 9.81 -0.59
N LYS A 65 -13.78 9.20 0.59
CA LYS A 65 -13.69 7.75 0.73
C LYS A 65 -14.98 7.07 0.26
N LYS A 66 -14.84 6.16 -0.69
CA LYS A 66 -15.91 5.27 -1.14
C LYS A 66 -15.61 3.82 -0.80
N VAL A 67 -16.63 3.11 -0.33
CA VAL A 67 -16.61 1.65 -0.14
C VAL A 67 -17.81 1.09 -0.89
N ASN A 68 -17.58 0.11 -1.77
CA ASN A 68 -18.60 -0.46 -2.67
C ASN A 68 -19.37 0.64 -3.45
N GLY A 69 -18.65 1.67 -3.92
CA GLY A 69 -19.22 2.78 -4.69
C GLY A 69 -19.97 3.84 -3.88
N LYS A 70 -20.22 3.62 -2.58
CA LYS A 70 -20.92 4.58 -1.70
C LYS A 70 -19.95 5.41 -0.88
N TYR A 71 -20.25 6.70 -0.75
CA TYR A 71 -19.56 7.56 0.22
C TYR A 71 -19.87 7.08 1.64
N ILE A 72 -18.86 7.08 2.49
CA ILE A 72 -18.99 6.67 3.89
C ILE A 72 -18.66 7.83 4.82
N THR A 73 -19.35 7.86 5.95
CA THR A 73 -19.07 8.80 7.04
C THR A 73 -17.88 8.33 7.89
N ALA A 74 -17.35 9.21 8.74
CA ALA A 74 -16.27 8.86 9.67
C ALA A 74 -16.67 7.71 10.62
N GLY A 75 -17.92 7.70 11.12
CA GLY A 75 -18.42 6.65 12.00
C GLY A 75 -18.54 5.29 11.30
N GLU A 76 -19.00 5.28 10.05
CA GLU A 76 -19.03 4.06 9.23
C GLU A 76 -17.63 3.58 8.87
N PHE A 77 -16.69 4.51 8.64
CA PHE A 77 -15.29 4.18 8.40
C PHE A 77 -14.67 3.47 9.61
N CYS A 78 -14.93 3.92 10.84
CA CYS A 78 -14.46 3.24 12.05
C CYS A 78 -15.01 1.80 12.14
N LYS A 79 -16.31 1.61 11.90
CA LYS A 79 -16.94 0.27 11.91
C LYS A 79 -16.37 -0.64 10.83
N TYR A 80 -16.15 -0.09 9.63
CA TYR A 80 -15.52 -0.80 8.52
C TYR A 80 -14.08 -1.22 8.88
N PHE A 81 -13.31 -0.31 9.48
CA PHE A 81 -11.95 -0.58 9.92
C PHE A 81 -11.91 -1.72 10.95
N GLU A 82 -12.75 -1.68 11.99
CA GLU A 82 -12.85 -2.76 12.97
C GLU A 82 -13.20 -4.11 12.32
N HIS A 83 -14.14 -4.10 11.37
CA HIS A 83 -14.53 -5.31 10.66
C HIS A 83 -13.36 -5.89 9.86
N CYS A 84 -12.61 -5.05 9.12
CA CYS A 84 -11.40 -5.47 8.41
C CYS A 84 -10.35 -6.04 9.36
N THR A 85 -10.11 -5.42 10.52
CA THR A 85 -9.17 -5.94 11.52
C THR A 85 -9.58 -7.33 12.00
N ARG A 86 -10.86 -7.53 12.35
CA ARG A 86 -11.36 -8.85 12.79
C ARG A 86 -11.19 -9.91 11.71
N LEU A 87 -11.45 -9.59 10.44
CA LEU A 87 -11.24 -10.51 9.32
C LEU A 87 -9.77 -10.92 9.16
N MET A 88 -8.84 -9.98 9.33
CA MET A 88 -7.40 -10.26 9.24
C MET A 88 -6.88 -11.06 10.45
N THR A 89 -7.47 -10.90 11.63
CA THR A 89 -7.11 -11.68 12.83
C THR A 89 -7.64 -13.12 12.78
N ASN A 90 -8.70 -13.38 12.02
CA ASN A 90 -9.20 -14.74 11.83
C ASN A 90 -8.17 -15.61 11.11
N LYS A 91 -7.88 -16.80 11.65
CA LYS A 91 -6.87 -17.76 11.16
C LYS A 91 -7.07 -18.27 9.71
N GLY A 92 -8.17 -17.87 9.04
CA GLY A 92 -8.49 -18.24 7.66
C GLY A 92 -7.91 -17.30 6.60
N TRP A 93 -7.34 -16.15 6.99
CA TRP A 93 -6.69 -15.26 6.03
C TRP A 93 -5.32 -15.81 5.64
N LYS A 94 -5.05 -15.97 4.33
CA LYS A 94 -3.74 -16.40 3.84
C LYS A 94 -2.71 -15.31 4.14
N GLN A 95 -1.71 -15.65 4.96
CA GLN A 95 -0.62 -14.72 5.22
C GLN A 95 0.26 -14.55 3.97
N PRO A 96 0.79 -13.35 3.72
CA PRO A 96 1.74 -13.14 2.64
C PRO A 96 3.00 -13.95 2.95
N LEU A 97 3.30 -14.91 2.09
CA LEU A 97 4.49 -15.75 2.18
C LEU A 97 5.64 -15.05 1.46
N ASN A 98 6.86 -15.26 1.97
CA ASN A 98 8.04 -14.81 1.23
C ASN A 98 8.25 -15.68 -0.02
N MET A 99 9.07 -15.19 -0.95
CA MET A 99 9.24 -15.88 -2.24
C MET A 99 9.82 -17.30 -2.10
N LEU A 100 10.64 -17.55 -1.07
CA LEU A 100 11.21 -18.86 -0.80
C LEU A 100 10.15 -19.86 -0.32
N GLU A 101 9.31 -19.45 0.63
CA GLU A 101 8.20 -20.23 1.16
C GLU A 101 7.21 -20.59 0.05
N VAL A 102 6.82 -19.62 -0.79
CA VAL A 102 5.92 -19.86 -1.93
C VAL A 102 6.49 -20.93 -2.86
N GLY A 103 7.79 -20.86 -3.15
CA GLY A 103 8.49 -21.85 -3.98
C GLY A 103 8.43 -23.26 -3.38
N ILE A 104 8.73 -23.39 -2.08
CA ILE A 104 8.69 -24.66 -1.36
C ILE A 104 7.27 -25.24 -1.35
N PHE A 105 6.25 -24.43 -1.01
CA PHE A 105 4.85 -24.87 -0.99
C PHE A 105 4.37 -25.33 -2.36
N THR A 106 4.74 -24.60 -3.42
CA THR A 106 4.38 -24.97 -4.80
C THR A 106 5.00 -26.31 -5.17
N GLN A 107 6.29 -26.51 -4.91
CA GLN A 107 6.95 -27.80 -5.17
C GLN A 107 6.35 -28.95 -4.35
N MET A 108 6.05 -28.73 -3.07
CA MET A 108 5.38 -29.73 -2.23
C MET A 108 4.02 -30.14 -2.80
N ILE A 109 3.22 -29.17 -3.27
CA ILE A 109 1.93 -29.46 -3.91
C ILE A 109 2.15 -30.26 -5.20
N TYR A 110 3.06 -29.83 -6.07
CA TYR A 110 3.37 -30.56 -7.31
C TYR A 110 3.85 -31.99 -7.06
N ILE A 111 4.75 -32.21 -6.09
CA ILE A 111 5.25 -33.53 -5.72
C ILE A 111 4.10 -34.39 -5.17
N SER A 112 3.26 -33.84 -4.29
CA SER A 112 2.12 -34.56 -3.72
C SER A 112 1.06 -34.93 -4.77
N MET A 113 0.78 -34.05 -5.74
CA MET A 113 -0.09 -34.33 -6.88
C MET A 113 0.50 -35.42 -7.80
N TRP A 114 1.79 -35.35 -8.10
CA TRP A 114 2.48 -36.38 -8.89
C TRP A 114 2.48 -37.74 -8.19
N TYR A 115 2.76 -37.77 -6.89
CA TYR A 115 2.71 -38.99 -6.09
C TYR A 115 1.29 -39.58 -6.08
N PHE A 116 0.27 -38.75 -5.90
CA PHE A 116 -1.12 -39.19 -5.97
C PHE A 116 -1.51 -39.73 -7.35
N MET A 117 -1.00 -39.14 -8.44
CA MET A 117 -1.27 -39.63 -9.80
C MET A 117 -0.55 -40.95 -10.13
N ILE A 118 0.64 -41.18 -9.59
CA ILE A 118 1.40 -42.43 -9.83
C ILE A 118 0.86 -43.58 -8.97
N TYR A 119 0.57 -43.32 -7.70
CA TYR A 119 0.22 -44.36 -6.73
C TYR A 119 -1.29 -44.58 -6.55
N ARG A 120 -2.13 -43.88 -7.33
CA ARG A 120 -3.59 -44.09 -7.40
C ARG A 120 -4.02 -44.63 -8.77
N THR A 121 -3.21 -45.53 -9.33
CA THR A 121 -3.53 -46.42 -10.47
C THR A 121 -3.26 -47.85 -10.03
#